data_AF-A0A1H7E0S8-F1
#
_entry.id   AF-A0A1H7E0S8-F1
#
_cell.length_a   1.000
_cell.length_b   1.000
_cell.length_c   1.000
_cell.angle_alpha   90.00
_cell.angle_beta   90.00
_cell.angle_gamma   90.00
#
_symmetry.space_group_name_H-M   'P 1'
#
loop_
_entity.id
_entity.type
_entity.pdbx_description
1 polymer ?
#
loop_
_entity_poly.entity_id
_entity_poly.type
_entity_poly.pdbx_seq_one_letter_code
_entity_poly.pdbx_strand_id
1 'polypeptide(L)'
;MRKPEIITTDNGFAIVTTKGTDAVSLDEVSAIVAYKIDELTTDLVCCDIVTGSGDGEQIRTIHEEIPGFGTVMARFEALPGFNKQWREAVILPPFATNRTTIYNRAANPT
;
A
#
# COMPACT_ATOMS: atom_id res chain seq x y z
N MET A 1 3.84 -0.31 24.48
CA MET A 1 3.05 0.41 23.45
C MET A 1 2.59 -0.60 22.41
N ARG A 2 1.32 -0.56 21.97
CA ARG A 2 0.85 -1.44 20.89
C ARG A 2 1.51 -0.97 19.58
N LYS A 3 2.24 -1.88 18.91
CA LYS A 3 2.78 -1.60 17.57
C LYS A 3 1.63 -1.55 16.55
N PRO A 4 1.73 -0.76 15.48
CA PRO A 4 0.75 -0.80 14.41
C PRO A 4 0.65 -2.21 13.81
N GLU A 5 -0.54 -2.57 13.34
CA GLU A 5 -0.86 -3.87 12.73
C GLU A 5 -1.90 -3.66 11.64
N ILE A 6 -1.83 -4.47 10.58
CA ILE A 6 -2.80 -4.49 9.49
C ILE A 6 -3.65 -5.76 9.61
N ILE A 7 -4.96 -5.59 9.64
CA ILE A 7 -5.92 -6.69 9.70
C ILE A 7 -6.75 -6.67 8.43
N THR A 8 -6.72 -7.74 7.64
CA THR A 8 -7.59 -7.89 6.47
C THR A 8 -9.00 -8.29 6.88
N THR A 9 -10.01 -7.73 6.21
CA THR A 9 -11.43 -8.07 6.38
C THR A 9 -11.98 -8.62 5.05
N ASP A 10 -13.26 -9.03 5.04
CA ASP A 10 -13.89 -9.58 3.84
C ASP A 10 -13.88 -8.61 2.65
N ASN A 11 -14.06 -7.31 2.91
CA ASN A 11 -14.18 -6.27 1.88
C ASN A 11 -13.01 -5.26 1.86
N GLY A 12 -12.01 -5.45 2.72
CA GLY A 12 -11.07 -4.37 3.00
C GLY A 12 -9.90 -4.77 3.88
N PHE A 13 -9.35 -3.76 4.54
CA PHE A 13 -8.35 -3.91 5.59
C PHE A 13 -8.49 -2.79 6.61
N ALA A 14 -7.86 -2.96 7.77
CA ALA A 14 -7.80 -1.94 8.80
C ALA A 14 -6.37 -1.76 9.32
N ILE A 15 -5.96 -0.52 9.48
CA ILE A 15 -4.71 -0.14 10.14
C ILE A 15 -5.05 0.13 11.61
N VAL A 16 -4.58 -0.74 12.50
CA VAL A 16 -4.82 -0.65 13.93
C VAL A 16 -3.63 -0.04 14.62
N THR A 17 -3.84 1.09 15.29
CA THR A 17 -2.81 1.81 16.05
C THR A 17 -3.25 1.99 17.50
N THR A 18 -2.39 2.60 18.33
CA THR A 18 -2.79 3.04 19.68
C THR A 18 -3.82 4.17 19.67
N LYS A 19 -3.92 4.92 18.56
CA LYS A 19 -4.84 6.06 18.43
C LYS A 19 -6.22 5.66 17.94
N GLY A 20 -6.36 4.46 17.37
CA GLY A 20 -7.62 3.96 16.83
C GLY A 20 -7.41 2.99 15.68
N THR A 21 -8.53 2.63 15.07
CA THR A 21 -8.63 1.74 13.90
C THR A 21 -9.10 2.56 12.71
N ASP A 22 -8.33 2.53 11.63
CA ASP A 22 -8.68 3.14 10.35
C ASP A 22 -9.00 2.03 9.34
N ALA A 23 -10.29 1.88 9.01
CA ALA A 23 -10.77 0.83 8.12
C ALA A 23 -10.95 1.38 6.71
N VAL A 24 -10.47 0.62 5.71
CA VAL A 24 -10.49 0.98 4.30
C VAL A 24 -11.16 -0.14 3.51
N SER A 25 -12.18 0.21 2.73
CA SER A 25 -12.74 -0.72 1.75
C SER A 25 -11.81 -0.82 0.53
N LEU A 26 -11.62 -2.02 -0.01
CA LEU A 26 -10.91 -2.18 -1.29
C LEU A 26 -11.62 -1.40 -2.40
N ASP A 27 -12.95 -1.29 -2.33
CA ASP A 27 -13.78 -0.50 -3.24
C ASP A 27 -13.59 1.02 -3.08
N GLU A 28 -12.80 1.50 -2.12
CA GLU A 28 -12.46 2.91 -2.00
C GLU A 28 -11.05 3.22 -2.51
N VAL A 29 -10.22 2.19 -2.73
CA VAL A 29 -8.83 2.35 -3.20
C VAL A 29 -8.81 2.81 -4.65
N SER A 30 -8.37 4.04 -4.89
CA SER A 30 -8.23 4.62 -6.23
C SER A 30 -6.86 4.32 -6.85
N ALA A 31 -5.80 4.32 -6.03
CA ALA A 31 -4.46 3.97 -6.45
C ALA A 31 -3.63 3.36 -5.31
N ILE A 32 -2.62 2.59 -5.68
CA ILE A 32 -1.57 2.14 -4.76
C ILE A 32 -0.22 2.49 -5.39
N VAL A 33 0.61 3.22 -4.64
CA VAL A 33 1.95 3.61 -5.06
C VAL A 33 2.97 2.94 -4.14
N ALA A 34 3.74 2.00 -4.68
CA ALA A 34 4.86 1.39 -3.96
C ALA A 34 6.14 2.19 -4.19
N TYR A 35 6.98 2.24 -3.17
CA TYR A 35 8.31 2.83 -3.22
C TYR A 35 9.15 2.22 -2.12
N LYS A 36 10.45 2.51 -2.13
CA LYS A 36 11.33 2.20 -1.02
C LYS A 36 11.82 3.46 -0.34
N ILE A 37 12.13 3.34 0.94
CA ILE A 37 12.97 4.26 1.67
C ILE A 37 14.32 3.58 1.83
N ASP A 38 15.38 4.18 1.30
CA ASP A 38 16.73 3.67 1.52
C ASP A 38 17.13 3.98 2.98
N GLU A 39 17.23 2.93 3.81
CA GLU A 39 17.78 3.01 5.16
C GLU A 39 19.30 2.78 5.11
N LEU A 40 19.96 2.84 6.28
CA LEU A 40 21.42 2.77 6.36
C LEU A 40 22.01 1.49 5.73
N THR A 41 21.32 0.35 5.88
CA THR A 41 21.79 -0.96 5.41
C THR A 41 20.74 -1.75 4.64
N THR A 42 19.49 -1.28 4.62
CA THR A 42 18.31 -2.00 4.14
C THR A 42 17.41 -1.05 3.36
N ASP A 43 16.61 -1.60 2.47
CA ASP A 43 15.50 -0.87 1.87
C ASP A 43 14.24 -1.19 2.67
N LEU A 44 13.46 -0.18 3.02
CA LEU A 44 12.12 -0.37 3.58
C LEU A 44 11.08 -0.15 2.50
N VAL A 45 10.40 -1.22 2.06
CA VAL A 45 9.32 -1.11 1.09
C VAL A 45 8.06 -0.54 1.74
N CYS A 46 7.55 0.52 1.13
CA CYS A 46 6.36 1.27 1.54
C CYS A 46 5.30 1.22 0.44
N CYS A 47 4.04 1.40 0.84
CA CYS A 47 2.91 1.59 -0.06
C CYS A 47 2.05 2.74 0.44
N ASP A 48 1.81 3.71 -0.44
CA ASP A 48 0.77 4.72 -0.27
C ASP A 48 -0.53 4.18 -0.87
N ILE A 49 -1.53 3.93 -0.02
CA ILE A 49 -2.89 3.62 -0.43
C ILE A 49 -3.67 4.92 -0.54
N VAL A 50 -4.12 5.22 -1.75
CA VAL A 50 -4.92 6.41 -2.07
C VAL A 50 -6.38 6.01 -2.10
N THR A 51 -7.23 6.73 -1.36
CA THR A 51 -8.69 6.60 -1.42
C THR A 51 -9.33 7.96 -1.71
N GLY A 52 -10.54 7.95 -2.26
CA GLY A 52 -11.24 9.17 -2.66
C GLY A 52 -10.65 9.82 -3.93
N SER A 53 -11.05 11.06 -4.19
CA SER A 53 -10.62 11.84 -5.36
C SER A 53 -10.71 13.34 -5.10
N GLY A 54 -9.86 14.14 -5.74
CA GLY A 54 -9.86 15.61 -5.60
C GLY A 54 -9.60 16.04 -4.16
N ASP A 55 -10.38 17.01 -3.67
CA ASP A 55 -10.24 17.56 -2.31
C ASP A 55 -10.56 16.56 -1.18
N GLY A 56 -11.16 15.41 -1.52
CA GLY A 56 -11.46 14.31 -0.59
C GLY A 56 -10.41 13.18 -0.60
N GLU A 57 -9.29 13.35 -1.29
CA GLU A 57 -8.23 12.34 -1.35
C GLU A 57 -7.61 12.11 0.03
N GLN A 58 -7.44 10.84 0.39
CA GLN A 58 -6.75 10.42 1.60
C GLN A 58 -5.64 9.45 1.23
N ILE A 59 -4.46 9.67 1.83
CA ILE A 59 -3.29 8.81 1.64
C ILE A 59 -2.95 8.15 2.96
N ARG A 60 -2.88 6.81 2.94
CA ARG A 60 -2.42 5.99 4.07
C ARG A 60 -1.14 5.29 3.66
N THR A 61 -0.08 5.49 4.43
CA THR A 61 1.20 4.82 4.20
C THR A 61 1.33 3.59 5.09
N ILE A 62 1.61 2.43 4.49
CA ILE A 62 2.00 1.19 5.18
C ILE A 62 3.38 0.75 4.70
N HIS A 63 4.07 -0.08 5.48
CA HIS A 63 5.40 -0.60 5.11
C HIS A 63 5.57 -2.08 5.47
N GLU A 64 6.55 -2.74 4.86
CA GLU A 64 6.68 -4.20 4.88
C GLU A 64 6.96 -4.80 6.26
N GLU A 65 7.48 -4.00 7.20
CA GLU A 65 7.68 -4.41 8.59
C GLU A 65 6.42 -4.34 9.47
N ILE A 66 5.31 -3.76 9.00
CA ILE A 66 4.06 -3.77 9.75
C ILE A 66 3.47 -5.19 9.71
N PRO A 67 3.17 -5.83 10.86
CA PRO A 67 2.47 -7.11 10.89
C PRO A 67 1.18 -7.06 10.06
N GLY A 68 1.01 -8.04 9.17
CA GLY A 68 -0.14 -8.09 8.24
C GLY A 68 0.09 -7.44 6.87
N PHE A 69 1.25 -6.78 6.63
CA PHE A 69 1.57 -6.19 5.33
C PHE A 69 1.50 -7.21 4.18
N GLY A 70 2.15 -8.37 4.33
CA GLY A 70 2.11 -9.42 3.30
C GLY A 70 0.69 -9.89 2.99
N THR A 71 -0.16 -10.00 4.01
CA THR A 71 -1.57 -10.40 3.85
C THR A 71 -2.38 -9.37 3.07
N VAL A 72 -2.22 -8.07 3.35
CA VAL A 72 -2.93 -7.03 2.59
C VAL A 72 -2.38 -6.89 1.16
N MET A 73 -1.07 -7.07 0.94
CA MET A 73 -0.50 -7.09 -0.40
C MET A 73 -1.09 -8.21 -1.26
N ALA A 74 -1.31 -9.41 -0.70
CA ALA A 74 -2.00 -10.49 -1.42
C ALA A 74 -3.44 -10.12 -1.81
N ARG A 75 -4.13 -9.26 -1.03
CA ARG A 75 -5.46 -8.73 -1.39
C ARG A 75 -5.35 -7.72 -2.53
N PHE A 76 -4.33 -6.85 -2.50
CA PHE A 76 -4.09 -5.90 -3.58
C PHE A 76 -3.70 -6.58 -4.90
N GLU A 77 -2.90 -7.64 -4.84
CA GLU A 77 -2.52 -8.43 -6.02
C GLU A 77 -3.71 -9.10 -6.73
N ALA A 78 -4.84 -9.25 -6.04
CA ALA A 78 -6.08 -9.76 -6.60
C ALA A 78 -6.92 -8.68 -7.29
N LEU A 79 -6.58 -7.38 -7.14
CA LEU A 79 -7.28 -6.30 -7.82
C LEU A 79 -7.04 -6.36 -9.34
N PRO A 80 -8.09 -6.16 -10.17
CA PRO A 80 -7.95 -6.10 -11.61
C PRO A 80 -6.93 -5.03 -12.03
N GLY A 81 -5.96 -5.43 -12.86
CA GLY A 81 -4.93 -4.53 -13.37
C GLY A 81 -3.84 -4.15 -12.35
N PHE A 82 -3.74 -4.86 -11.22
CA PHE A 82 -2.56 -4.77 -10.36
C PHE A 82 -1.29 -5.21 -11.11
N ASN A 83 -0.26 -4.37 -11.09
CA ASN A 83 1.03 -4.66 -11.69
C ASN A 83 1.80 -5.65 -10.81
N LYS A 84 1.84 -6.94 -11.17
CA LYS A 84 2.56 -7.99 -10.43
C LYS A 84 4.08 -7.95 -10.59
N GLN A 85 4.61 -7.20 -11.54
CA GLN A 85 6.04 -7.07 -11.82
C GLN A 85 6.64 -5.80 -11.18
N TRP A 86 5.96 -5.24 -10.19
CA TRP A 86 6.31 -3.95 -9.60
C TRP A 86 7.61 -3.93 -8.80
N ARG A 87 7.98 -5.04 -8.15
CA ARG A 87 9.00 -5.03 -7.10
C ARG A 87 10.39 -4.64 -7.60
N GLU A 88 10.77 -5.09 -8.79
CA GLU A 88 12.05 -4.73 -9.40
C GLU A 88 12.13 -3.23 -9.68
N ALA A 89 11.06 -2.64 -10.21
CA ALA A 89 10.96 -1.21 -10.49
C ALA A 89 11.02 -0.33 -9.22
N VAL A 90 10.67 -0.88 -8.06
CA VAL A 90 10.78 -0.18 -6.77
C VAL A 90 12.18 -0.28 -6.20
N ILE A 91 12.79 -1.48 -6.21
CA ILE A 91 14.07 -1.73 -5.53
C ILE A 91 15.27 -1.21 -6.34
N LEU A 92 15.16 -1.16 -7.67
CA LEU A 92 16.26 -0.76 -8.55
C LEU A 92 16.00 0.59 -9.25
N PRO A 93 17.03 1.45 -9.38
CA PRO A 93 18.40 1.26 -8.89
C PRO A 93 18.52 1.49 -7.37
N PRO A 94 19.59 0.96 -6.73
CA PRO A 94 19.91 1.26 -5.33
C PRO A 94 20.04 2.76 -5.06
N PHE A 95 19.63 3.23 -3.87
CA PHE A 95 19.71 4.64 -3.44
C PHE A 95 18.88 5.63 -4.25
N ALA A 96 17.94 5.13 -5.05
CA ALA A 96 16.94 5.95 -5.73
C ALA A 96 15.55 5.61 -5.21
N THR A 97 14.81 6.63 -4.77
CA THR A 97 13.39 6.47 -4.45
C THR A 97 12.60 6.29 -5.74
N ASN A 98 12.25 5.05 -6.06
CA ASN A 98 11.47 4.72 -7.26
C ASN A 98 9.99 4.56 -6.90
N ARG A 99 9.22 5.64 -7.06
CA ARG A 99 7.75 5.60 -6.89
C ARG A 99 7.11 4.93 -8.10
N THR A 100 6.44 3.81 -7.86
CA THR A 100 5.78 2.99 -8.88
C THR A 100 4.31 2.86 -8.54
N THR A 101 3.43 3.31 -9.43
CA THR A 101 2.00 3.01 -9.32
C THR A 101 1.78 1.54 -9.64
N ILE A 102 1.41 0.75 -8.63
CA ILE A 102 1.20 -0.70 -8.76
C ILE A 102 -0.27 -1.05 -8.99
N TYR A 103 -1.16 -0.11 -8.70
CA TYR A 103 -2.58 -0.20 -9.01
C TYR A 103 -3.14 1.19 -9.27
N ASN A 104 -3.99 1.31 -10.27
CA ASN A 104 -4.78 2.50 -10.56
C ASN A 104 -6.14 2.04 -11.11
N ARG A 105 -7.21 2.39 -10.39
CA ARG A 105 -8.57 1.99 -10.76
C ARG A 105 -9.04 2.62 -12.06
N ALA A 106 -8.76 3.91 -12.28
CA ALA A 106 -9.22 4.60 -13.48
C ALA A 106 -8.58 4.03 -14.76
N ALA A 107 -7.38 3.46 -14.65
CA ALA A 107 -6.70 2.77 -15.75
C ALA A 107 -7.25 1.36 -16.02
N ASN A 108 -8.06 0.79 -15.11
CA ASN A 108 -8.63 -0.55 -15.21
C ASN A 108 -10.09 -0.52 -14.73
N PRO A 109 -11.02 0.03 -15.53
CA PRO A 109 -12.44 -0.03 -15.20
C PRO A 109 -12.87 -1.50 -15.16
N THR A 110 -13.41 -1.92 -14.01
CA THR A 110 -14.08 -3.21 -13.80
C THR A 110 -15.26 -3.39 -14.73
#